data_AF-A0A8S0VSN6-F1
#
_entry.id   AF-A0A8S0VSN6-F1
#
_cell.length_a   1.000
_cell.length_b   1.000
_cell.length_c   1.000
_cell.angle_alpha   90.00
_cell.angle_beta   90.00
_cell.angle_gamma   90.00
#
_symmetry.space_group_name_H-M   'P 1'
#
loop_
_entity.id
_entity.type
_entity.pdbx_description
1 polymer ?
#
loop_
_entity_poly.entity_id
_entity_poly.type
_entity_poly.pdbx_seq_one_letter_code
_entity_poly.pdbx_strand_id
1 'polypeptide(L)'
;MIALDALLLTQPNALRNSQDPLTNEVTERTLRQRITWAFRLYTNPRGIGWSHEHSHLPDRPSPLTPRWTFVRTRTFYAVICIGLECVAYVLNASNPGTTTPGRILSQSSFHWRAAGVAGFAAAGFARINMLNCLLSVIIVGSGLSSPERWPNLFGSPLDAWSVQRFWRHVWHQLLRKSLVTCTLALIPSVTFSHNSSSILKKLIRLHVAFMIIGVIHLGGEYMIVDKIIWTGAFKFFTLQAVAITLENVLSHLWPFSSGSQKLPKAIKTFHPNGNTNGHSGLTKKAHPSNVALRRRPSLALRLLGYAWVLLWFVWSAAFMIDPMVSSGMFIDPQADLRRRIGVFQ
;
A
#
# COMPACT_ATOMS: atom_id res chain seq x y z
N MET A 1 -8.32 13.92 -6.56
CA MET A 1 -9.55 13.16 -6.94
C MET A 1 -10.24 12.41 -5.79
N ILE A 2 -9.97 12.68 -4.51
CA ILE A 2 -10.70 12.04 -3.37
C ILE A 2 -12.07 12.72 -3.13
N ALA A 3 -12.18 14.02 -3.42
CA ALA A 3 -13.43 14.79 -3.27
C ALA A 3 -14.50 14.41 -4.30
N LEU A 4 -14.15 14.20 -5.57
CA LEU A 4 -15.12 13.85 -6.63
C LEU A 4 -15.91 12.57 -6.29
N ASP A 5 -15.26 11.57 -5.70
CA ASP A 5 -15.91 10.34 -5.23
C ASP A 5 -16.95 10.58 -4.13
N ALA A 6 -16.53 11.32 -3.10
CA ALA A 6 -17.34 11.56 -1.91
C ALA A 6 -18.48 12.55 -2.14
N LEU A 7 -18.34 13.46 -3.12
CA LEU A 7 -19.32 14.49 -3.44
C LEU A 7 -20.24 14.14 -4.61
N LEU A 8 -19.77 13.33 -5.58
CA LEU A 8 -20.54 13.07 -6.81
C LEU A 8 -20.94 11.60 -7.00
N LEU A 9 -20.24 10.63 -6.39
CA LEU A 9 -20.50 9.20 -6.62
C LEU A 9 -21.08 8.47 -5.42
N THR A 10 -20.98 9.04 -4.21
CA THR A 10 -21.46 8.42 -2.98
C THR A 10 -22.45 9.34 -2.27
N GLN A 11 -23.57 8.78 -1.79
CA GLN A 11 -24.52 9.51 -0.96
C GLN A 11 -23.80 10.07 0.29
N PRO A 12 -23.78 11.40 0.53
CA PRO A 12 -23.00 12.01 1.61
C PRO A 12 -23.32 11.43 2.99
N ASN A 13 -24.58 11.04 3.22
CA ASN A 13 -25.05 10.48 4.48
C ASN A 13 -24.52 9.06 4.77
N ALA A 14 -24.02 8.34 3.76
CA ALA A 14 -23.35 7.04 3.95
C ALA A 14 -21.92 7.18 4.49
N LEU A 15 -21.33 8.37 4.38
CA LEU A 15 -19.95 8.67 4.77
C LEU A 15 -19.92 9.25 6.19
N ARG A 16 -20.16 8.39 7.19
CA ARG A 16 -20.21 8.80 8.60
C ARG A 16 -18.81 8.82 9.22
N ASN A 17 -18.49 9.89 9.96
CA ASN A 17 -17.30 9.97 10.80
C ASN A 17 -17.64 9.50 12.22
N SER A 18 -16.86 8.57 12.76
CA SER A 18 -17.10 7.93 14.06
C SER A 18 -17.01 8.88 15.25
N GLN A 19 -16.25 9.97 15.14
CA GLN A 19 -16.09 10.97 16.20
C GLN A 19 -16.92 12.24 15.95
N ASP A 20 -17.85 12.20 15.00
CA ASP A 20 -18.77 13.31 14.77
C ASP A 20 -19.95 13.18 15.74
N PRO A 21 -20.11 14.12 16.69
CA PRO A 21 -21.18 14.06 17.69
C PRO A 21 -22.56 14.36 17.10
N LEU A 22 -22.62 14.89 15.87
CA LEU A 22 -23.86 15.29 15.23
C LEU A 22 -24.56 14.08 14.58
N THR A 23 -25.79 13.82 15.01
CA THR A 23 -26.66 12.75 14.49
C THR A 23 -27.39 13.14 13.22
N ASN A 24 -27.54 14.44 12.95
CA ASN A 24 -28.28 14.95 11.80
C ASN A 24 -27.52 14.71 10.49
N GLU A 25 -28.29 14.57 9.42
CA GLU A 25 -27.76 14.37 8.08
C GLU A 25 -26.80 15.50 7.69
N VAL A 26 -25.76 15.20 6.90
CA VAL A 26 -24.77 16.22 6.51
C VAL A 26 -25.44 17.31 5.66
N THR A 27 -26.47 16.92 4.89
CA THR A 27 -27.33 17.77 4.05
C THR A 27 -28.23 18.73 4.83
N GLU A 28 -28.37 18.58 6.14
CA GLU A 28 -29.16 19.47 7.00
C GLU A 28 -28.29 20.45 7.78
N ARG A 29 -26.97 20.28 7.74
CA ARG A 29 -26.02 21.08 8.52
C ARG A 29 -25.81 22.47 7.92
N THR A 30 -25.26 23.39 8.71
CA THR A 30 -24.85 24.71 8.21
C THR A 30 -23.73 24.60 7.16
N LEU A 31 -23.60 25.60 6.27
CA LEU A 31 -22.57 25.60 5.23
C LEU A 31 -21.16 25.39 5.81
N ARG A 32 -20.83 26.07 6.93
CA ARG A 32 -19.54 25.94 7.61
C ARG A 32 -19.27 24.50 8.08
N GLN A 33 -20.29 23.84 8.63
CA GLN A 33 -20.17 22.44 9.07
C GLN A 33 -19.97 21.50 7.87
N ARG A 34 -20.67 21.73 6.75
CA ARG A 34 -20.48 20.96 5.51
C ARG A 34 -19.09 21.14 4.92
N ILE A 35 -18.59 22.38 4.86
CA ILE A 35 -17.22 22.68 4.39
C ILE A 35 -16.19 21.99 5.28
N THR A 36 -16.35 22.09 6.61
CA THR A 36 -15.44 21.43 7.57
C THR A 36 -15.46 19.91 7.43
N TRP A 37 -16.66 19.33 7.27
CA TRP A 37 -16.83 17.90 7.03
C TRP A 37 -16.17 17.47 5.71
N ALA A 38 -16.40 18.20 4.63
CA ALA A 38 -15.84 17.91 3.32
C ALA A 38 -14.31 18.04 3.33
N PHE A 39 -13.77 19.05 4.01
CA PHE A 39 -12.33 19.23 4.20
C PHE A 39 -11.70 18.06 4.97
N ARG A 40 -12.32 17.63 6.08
CA ARG A 40 -11.86 16.47 6.87
C ARG A 40 -11.90 15.17 6.08
N LEU A 41 -12.88 15.02 5.19
CA LEU A 41 -12.98 13.86 4.31
C LEU A 41 -11.91 13.91 3.21
N TYR A 42 -11.72 15.06 2.58
CA TYR A 42 -10.75 15.28 1.51
C TYR A 42 -9.31 15.06 1.98
N THR A 43 -8.96 15.58 3.16
CA THR A 43 -7.62 15.46 3.77
C THR A 43 -7.38 14.09 4.43
N ASN A 44 -8.35 13.18 4.37
CA ASN A 44 -8.25 11.82 4.92
C ASN A 44 -8.38 10.76 3.81
N PRO A 45 -7.37 10.62 2.93
CA PRO A 45 -7.38 9.68 1.81
C PRO A 45 -7.60 8.21 2.22
N ARG A 46 -7.24 7.86 3.46
CA ARG A 46 -7.35 6.49 3.99
C ARG A 46 -8.68 6.24 4.72
N GLY A 47 -9.52 7.26 4.90
CA GLY A 47 -10.79 7.15 5.61
C GLY A 47 -10.64 6.84 7.10
N ILE A 48 -9.53 7.24 7.74
CA ILE A 48 -9.24 6.93 9.15
C ILE A 48 -10.33 7.50 10.07
N GLY A 49 -11.03 6.64 10.80
CA GLY A 49 -12.14 7.00 11.68
C GLY A 49 -13.47 7.25 10.95
N TRP A 50 -13.59 6.86 9.68
CA TRP A 50 -14.84 6.93 8.91
C TRP A 50 -15.45 5.54 8.70
N SER A 51 -16.75 5.49 8.40
CA SER A 51 -17.51 4.25 8.16
C SER A 51 -16.91 3.34 7.08
N HIS A 52 -16.21 3.93 6.12
CA HIS A 52 -15.56 3.27 5.00
C HIS A 52 -14.06 3.02 5.23
N GLU A 53 -13.60 3.10 6.48
CA GLU A 53 -12.22 2.77 6.82
C GLU A 53 -11.90 1.32 6.45
N HIS A 54 -10.75 1.10 5.83
CA HIS A 54 -10.35 -0.23 5.38
C HIS A 54 -9.80 -1.07 6.54
N SER A 55 -10.22 -2.33 6.66
CA SER A 55 -9.87 -3.23 7.77
C SER A 55 -8.40 -3.66 7.84
N HIS A 56 -7.69 -3.60 6.71
CA HIS A 56 -6.28 -4.03 6.60
C HIS A 56 -5.26 -2.88 6.65
N LEU A 57 -5.56 -1.79 7.37
CA LEU A 57 -4.60 -0.71 7.55
C LEU A 57 -3.51 -1.10 8.56
N PRO A 58 -2.30 -0.51 8.46
CA PRO A 58 -1.24 -0.72 9.44
C PRO A 58 -1.64 -0.25 10.84
N ASP A 59 -0.88 -0.71 11.83
CA ASP A 59 -1.14 -0.45 13.24
C ASP A 59 -1.27 1.04 13.54
N ARG A 60 -2.17 1.32 14.49
CA ARG A 60 -2.55 2.65 14.93
C ARG A 60 -1.85 2.97 16.25
N PRO A 61 -1.41 4.22 16.48
CA PRO A 61 -1.04 4.66 17.81
C PRO A 61 -2.20 4.41 18.78
N SER A 62 -1.88 4.03 20.02
CA SER A 62 -2.89 3.85 21.06
C SER A 62 -3.68 5.16 21.25
N PRO A 63 -5.01 5.11 21.45
CA PRO A 63 -5.81 6.28 21.83
C PRO A 63 -5.29 7.02 23.06
N LEU A 64 -4.60 6.30 23.94
CA LEU A 64 -4.03 6.83 25.18
C LEU A 64 -2.65 7.50 24.98
N THR A 65 -2.13 7.53 23.75
CA THR A 65 -0.80 8.12 23.48
C THR A 65 -0.84 9.63 23.74
N PRO A 66 -0.01 10.18 24.65
CA PRO A 66 0.05 11.62 24.86
C PRO A 66 0.53 12.35 23.60
N ARG A 67 -0.07 13.52 23.33
CA ARG A 67 0.24 14.35 22.14
C ARG A 67 1.74 14.56 21.93
N TRP A 68 2.45 14.99 22.98
CA TRP A 68 3.87 15.32 22.87
C TRP A 68 4.78 14.10 22.80
N THR A 69 4.36 12.97 23.37
CA THR A 69 5.03 11.68 23.16
C THR A 69 4.95 11.28 21.68
N PHE A 70 3.75 11.36 21.09
CA PHE A 70 3.57 11.12 19.66
C PHE A 70 4.43 12.06 18.81
N VAL A 71 4.38 13.38 19.07
CA VAL A 71 5.17 14.37 18.33
C VAL A 71 6.67 14.05 18.38
N ARG A 72 7.24 13.78 19.56
CA ARG A 72 8.66 13.42 19.71
C ARG A 72 9.01 12.16 18.92
N THR A 73 8.19 11.11 19.01
CA THR A 73 8.39 9.86 18.28
C THR A 73 8.37 10.08 16.76
N ARG A 74 7.42 10.88 16.26
CA ARG A 74 7.31 11.17 14.82
C ARG A 74 8.44 12.07 14.33
N THR A 75 8.88 13.04 15.12
CA THR A 75 10.05 13.86 14.80
C THR A 75 11.31 13.00 14.72
N PHE A 76 11.54 12.13 15.70
CA PHE A 76 12.69 11.22 15.69
C PHE A 76 12.66 10.27 14.47
N TYR A 77 11.50 9.70 14.16
CA TYR A 77 11.34 8.85 12.98
C TYR A 77 11.53 9.62 11.66
N ALA A 78 11.14 10.90 11.59
CA ALA A 78 11.41 11.75 10.44
C ALA A 78 12.92 11.97 10.24
N VAL A 79 13.68 12.21 11.31
CA VAL A 79 15.14 12.34 11.26
C VAL A 79 15.80 11.04 10.77
N ILE A 80 15.34 9.88 11.25
CA ILE A 80 15.81 8.58 10.72
C ILE A 80 15.52 8.45 9.23
N CYS A 81 14.32 8.84 8.78
CA CYS A 81 13.97 8.81 7.37
C CYS A 81 14.86 9.74 6.53
N ILE A 82 15.18 10.94 7.02
CA ILE A 82 16.13 11.85 6.35
C ILE A 82 17.50 11.18 6.21
N GLY A 83 18.03 10.58 7.28
CA GLY A 83 19.29 9.85 7.24
C GLY A 83 19.26 8.69 6.23
N LEU A 84 18.18 7.90 6.21
CA LEU A 84 17.99 6.82 5.25
C LEU A 84 17.93 7.33 3.81
N GLU A 85 17.26 8.45 3.57
CA GLU A 85 17.18 9.08 2.24
C GLU A 85 18.56 9.56 1.78
N CYS A 86 19.36 10.17 2.66
CA CYS A 86 20.75 10.55 2.37
C CYS A 86 21.63 9.33 2.04
N VAL A 87 21.54 8.25 2.82
CA VAL A 87 22.28 7.00 2.55
C VAL A 87 21.87 6.41 1.20
N ALA A 88 20.57 6.36 0.93
CA ALA A 88 20.04 5.85 -0.34
C ALA A 88 20.47 6.71 -1.54
N TYR A 89 20.53 8.04 -1.36
CA TYR A 89 21.06 8.96 -2.35
C TYR A 89 22.53 8.69 -2.66
N VAL A 90 23.39 8.64 -1.62
CA VAL A 90 24.82 8.35 -1.76
C VAL A 90 25.04 6.97 -2.40
N LEU A 91 24.26 5.97 -2.01
CA LEU A 91 24.32 4.62 -2.59
C LEU A 91 24.09 4.66 -4.11
N ASN A 92 23.05 5.36 -4.57
CA ASN A 92 22.77 5.47 -6.00
C ASN A 92 23.74 6.41 -6.72
N ALA A 93 24.24 7.45 -6.08
CA ALA A 93 25.27 8.33 -6.65
C ALA A 93 26.65 7.65 -6.75
N SER A 94 26.86 6.57 -5.97
CA SER A 94 28.10 5.79 -5.98
C SER A 94 27.95 4.46 -6.75
N ASN A 95 26.80 4.16 -7.33
CA ASN A 95 26.53 2.89 -7.99
C ASN A 95 26.89 2.96 -9.48
N PRO A 96 27.86 2.16 -9.97
CA PRO A 96 28.20 2.12 -11.39
C PRO A 96 27.00 1.83 -12.30
N GLY A 97 25.99 1.10 -11.83
CA GLY A 97 24.81 0.80 -12.62
C GLY A 97 23.85 1.98 -12.86
N THR A 98 23.98 3.06 -12.09
CA THR A 98 23.16 4.28 -12.21
C THR A 98 23.97 5.49 -12.68
N THR A 99 25.31 5.41 -12.68
CA THR A 99 26.18 6.55 -13.03
C THR A 99 27.01 6.36 -14.29
N THR A 100 27.15 5.12 -14.80
CA THR A 100 28.02 4.87 -15.98
C THR A 100 27.37 5.46 -17.24
N PRO A 101 28.04 6.39 -17.94
CA PRO A 101 27.48 6.99 -19.16
C PRO A 101 27.09 5.94 -20.20
N GLY A 102 25.93 6.12 -20.84
CA GLY A 102 25.43 5.23 -21.89
C GLY A 102 24.92 3.87 -21.41
N ARG A 103 24.90 3.60 -20.10
CA ARG A 103 24.37 2.37 -19.52
C ARG A 103 23.18 2.67 -18.62
N ILE A 104 22.07 1.98 -18.85
CA ILE A 104 20.89 2.02 -17.97
C ILE A 104 20.96 0.90 -16.90
N LEU A 105 20.17 1.04 -15.84
CA LEU A 105 20.22 0.12 -14.69
C LEU A 105 19.80 -1.31 -15.09
N SER A 106 18.83 -1.45 -16.00
CA SER A 106 18.38 -2.75 -16.52
C SER A 106 19.41 -3.48 -17.40
N GLN A 107 20.48 -2.81 -17.81
CA GLN A 107 21.63 -3.42 -18.50
C GLN A 107 22.78 -3.75 -17.56
N SER A 108 22.73 -3.27 -16.32
CA SER A 108 23.78 -3.51 -15.33
C SER A 108 23.71 -4.93 -14.78
N SER A 109 24.85 -5.39 -14.26
CA SER A 109 24.96 -6.67 -13.54
C SER A 109 23.93 -6.73 -12.41
N PHE A 110 23.53 -7.96 -12.04
CA PHE A 110 22.46 -8.16 -11.05
C PHE A 110 22.72 -7.43 -9.73
N HIS A 111 23.96 -7.43 -9.22
CA HIS A 111 24.29 -6.78 -7.95
C HIS A 111 24.17 -5.26 -8.03
N TRP A 112 24.64 -4.62 -9.11
CA TRP A 112 24.48 -3.17 -9.29
C TRP A 112 23.02 -2.77 -9.51
N ARG A 113 22.27 -3.59 -10.26
CA ARG A 113 20.82 -3.42 -10.39
C ARG A 113 20.11 -3.53 -9.06
N ALA A 114 20.41 -4.57 -8.29
CA ALA A 114 19.81 -4.79 -6.98
C ALA A 114 20.13 -3.65 -6.00
N ALA A 115 21.38 -3.18 -5.96
CA ALA A 115 21.78 -2.02 -5.16
C ALA A 115 21.02 -0.74 -5.58
N GLY A 116 20.90 -0.50 -6.89
CA GLY A 116 20.17 0.65 -7.43
C GLY A 116 18.69 0.63 -7.10
N VAL A 117 18.05 -0.53 -7.26
CA VAL A 117 16.64 -0.75 -6.89
C VAL A 117 16.45 -0.61 -5.38
N ALA A 118 17.36 -1.15 -4.56
CA ALA A 118 17.30 -1.02 -3.11
C ALA A 118 17.44 0.44 -2.66
N GLY A 119 18.40 1.19 -3.21
CA GLY A 119 18.56 2.61 -2.95
C GLY A 119 17.32 3.40 -3.37
N PHE A 120 16.79 3.16 -4.56
CA PHE A 120 15.57 3.81 -5.03
C PHE A 120 14.36 3.53 -4.13
N ALA A 121 14.14 2.26 -3.77
CA ALA A 121 13.04 1.86 -2.89
C ALA A 121 13.19 2.43 -1.48
N ALA A 122 14.41 2.45 -0.93
CA ALA A 122 14.71 3.02 0.38
C ALA A 122 14.45 4.54 0.39
N ALA A 123 14.90 5.27 -0.64
CA ALA A 123 14.63 6.71 -0.78
C ALA A 123 13.12 6.99 -0.87
N GLY A 124 12.38 6.21 -1.68
CA GLY A 124 10.92 6.34 -1.78
C GLY A 124 10.19 6.07 -0.46
N PHE A 125 10.57 5.01 0.25
CA PHE A 125 10.04 4.68 1.57
C PHE A 125 10.32 5.79 2.59
N ALA A 126 11.57 6.26 2.64
CA ALA A 126 12.02 7.31 3.54
C ALA A 126 11.25 8.61 3.30
N ARG A 127 11.18 9.08 2.05
CA ARG A 127 10.52 10.34 1.69
C ARG A 127 9.03 10.34 2.04
N ILE A 128 8.32 9.28 1.70
CA ILE A 128 6.88 9.16 1.99
C ILE A 128 6.63 9.16 3.51
N ASN A 129 7.42 8.42 4.28
CA ASN A 129 7.29 8.41 5.73
C ASN A 129 7.68 9.76 6.34
N MET A 130 8.77 10.36 5.91
CA MET A 130 9.23 11.67 6.37
C MET A 130 8.12 12.71 6.21
N LEU A 131 7.56 12.86 5.01
CA LEU A 131 6.49 13.83 4.74
C LEU A 131 5.27 13.59 5.62
N ASN A 132 4.86 12.33 5.81
CA ASN A 132 3.75 12.00 6.70
C ASN A 132 4.07 12.24 8.18
N CYS A 133 5.33 12.06 8.60
CA CYS A 133 5.76 12.39 9.95
C CYS A 133 5.72 13.88 10.19
N LEU A 134 6.32 14.68 9.32
CA LEU A 134 6.35 16.14 9.42
C LEU A 134 4.93 16.71 9.44
N LEU A 135 4.07 16.25 8.54
CA LEU A 135 2.66 16.66 8.54
C LEU A 135 1.96 16.25 9.84
N SER A 136 2.18 15.02 10.33
CA SER A 136 1.60 14.57 11.60
C SER A 136 2.08 15.39 12.80
N VAL A 137 3.36 15.81 12.81
CA VAL A 137 3.95 16.65 13.86
C VAL A 137 3.26 18.01 13.88
N ILE A 138 3.08 18.65 12.72
CA ILE A 138 2.44 19.96 12.61
C ILE A 138 0.97 19.89 13.04
N ILE A 139 0.21 18.93 12.50
CA ILE A 139 -1.23 18.83 12.72
C ILE A 139 -1.57 18.33 14.13
N VAL A 140 -0.84 17.34 14.66
CA VAL A 140 -1.07 16.84 16.03
C VAL A 140 -0.49 17.81 17.07
N GLY A 141 0.66 18.43 16.79
CA GLY A 141 1.27 19.44 17.66
C GLY A 141 0.36 20.65 17.86
N SER A 142 -0.26 21.15 16.80
CA SER A 142 -1.25 22.22 16.85
C SER A 142 -2.59 21.84 17.49
N GLY A 143 -2.82 20.56 17.80
CA GLY A 143 -4.06 20.07 18.40
C GLY A 143 -5.23 19.90 17.41
N LEU A 144 -4.97 19.97 16.10
CA LEU A 144 -5.98 19.82 15.05
C LEU A 144 -6.40 18.36 14.81
N SER A 145 -5.60 17.38 15.25
CA SER A 145 -5.89 15.95 15.14
C SER A 145 -5.31 15.15 16.31
N SER A 146 -5.88 13.98 16.60
CA SER A 146 -5.41 13.06 17.64
C SER A 146 -4.35 12.08 17.10
N PRO A 147 -3.40 11.60 17.92
CA PRO A 147 -2.37 10.63 17.51
C PRO A 147 -2.91 9.39 16.79
N GLU A 148 -4.00 8.81 17.30
CA GLU A 148 -4.64 7.60 16.76
C GLU A 148 -5.11 7.73 15.29
N ARG A 149 -5.32 8.97 14.81
CA ARG A 149 -5.70 9.27 13.42
C ARG A 149 -4.53 9.20 12.44
N TRP A 150 -3.31 8.98 12.93
CA TRP A 150 -2.09 8.93 12.13
C TRP A 150 -1.44 7.55 12.18
N PRO A 151 -2.12 6.48 11.73
CA PRO A 151 -1.49 5.17 11.62
C PRO A 151 -0.34 5.18 10.62
N ASN A 152 0.56 4.22 10.78
CA ASN A 152 1.68 4.03 9.86
C ASN A 152 1.19 3.89 8.41
N LEU A 153 1.98 4.38 7.46
CA LEU A 153 1.61 4.32 6.05
C LEU A 153 1.89 2.95 5.45
N PHE A 154 2.99 2.34 5.87
CA PHE A 154 3.48 1.03 5.43
C PHE A 154 3.17 -0.03 6.49
N GLY A 155 2.97 -1.27 6.06
CA GLY A 155 2.85 -2.41 6.95
C GLY A 155 4.18 -3.15 7.13
N SER A 156 4.12 -4.36 7.69
CA SER A 156 5.31 -5.14 8.01
C SER A 156 5.98 -5.71 6.76
N PRO A 157 7.30 -5.52 6.55
CA PRO A 157 8.05 -6.18 5.49
C PRO A 157 8.00 -7.70 5.56
N LEU A 158 7.72 -8.27 6.75
CA LEU A 158 7.54 -9.71 6.95
C LEU A 158 6.32 -10.27 6.21
N ASP A 159 5.43 -9.43 5.69
CA ASP A 159 4.32 -9.85 4.86
C ASP A 159 4.63 -9.88 3.36
N ALA A 160 5.80 -9.41 2.92
CA ALA A 160 6.19 -9.25 1.51
C ALA A 160 6.70 -10.54 0.83
N TRP A 161 6.13 -11.70 1.15
CA TRP A 161 6.50 -12.98 0.49
C TRP A 161 5.69 -13.27 -0.79
N SER A 162 4.88 -12.31 -1.25
CA SER A 162 4.26 -12.30 -2.59
C SER A 162 4.08 -10.86 -3.05
N VAL A 163 4.10 -10.60 -4.35
CA VAL A 163 3.87 -9.29 -4.96
C VAL A 163 2.48 -8.78 -4.59
N GLN A 164 1.46 -9.64 -4.59
CA GLN A 164 0.13 -9.26 -4.12
C GLN A 164 0.15 -8.78 -2.67
N ARG A 165 0.85 -9.50 -1.79
CA ARG A 165 0.93 -9.12 -0.38
C ARG A 165 1.75 -7.86 -0.17
N PHE A 166 2.80 -7.65 -0.95
CA PHE A 166 3.59 -6.42 -0.93
C PHE A 166 2.70 -5.20 -1.19
N TRP A 167 1.95 -5.18 -2.29
CA TRP A 167 1.04 -4.06 -2.61
C TRP A 167 -0.20 -3.99 -1.70
N ARG A 168 -0.65 -5.13 -1.16
CA ARG A 168 -1.83 -5.18 -0.29
C ARG A 168 -1.54 -4.74 1.15
N HIS A 169 -0.43 -5.16 1.72
CA HIS A 169 -0.16 -5.03 3.16
C HIS A 169 1.09 -4.20 3.48
N VAL A 170 2.08 -4.16 2.59
CA VAL A 170 3.40 -3.62 2.93
C VAL A 170 3.59 -2.21 2.41
N TRP A 171 3.41 -2.01 1.09
CA TRP A 171 3.56 -0.70 0.45
C TRP A 171 2.56 0.33 1.02
N HIS A 172 2.80 1.63 0.81
CA HIS A 172 1.99 2.66 1.46
C HIS A 172 0.51 2.57 1.07
N GLN A 173 -0.38 2.72 2.06
CA GLN A 173 -1.83 2.58 1.85
C GLN A 173 -2.53 3.89 1.40
N LEU A 174 -1.76 4.95 1.15
CA LEU A 174 -2.27 6.30 0.87
C LEU A 174 -3.17 6.37 -0.38
N LEU A 175 -2.81 5.65 -1.45
CA LEU A 175 -3.49 5.73 -2.74
C LEU A 175 -4.57 4.67 -2.95
N ARG A 176 -4.71 3.70 -2.02
CA ARG A 176 -5.59 2.53 -2.19
C ARG A 176 -7.02 2.95 -2.53
N LYS A 177 -7.62 3.82 -1.71
CA LYS A 177 -9.02 4.21 -1.87
C LYS A 177 -9.23 4.93 -3.20
N SER A 178 -8.41 5.94 -3.49
CA SER A 178 -8.50 6.69 -4.74
C SER A 178 -8.38 5.79 -5.97
N LEU A 179 -7.43 4.84 -5.96
CA LEU A 179 -7.27 3.89 -7.07
C LEU A 179 -8.48 2.96 -7.21
N VAL A 180 -9.01 2.42 -6.12
CA VAL A 180 -10.21 1.57 -6.15
C VAL A 180 -11.39 2.34 -6.70
N THR A 181 -11.62 3.56 -6.23
CA THR A 181 -12.70 4.40 -6.74
C THR A 181 -12.52 4.68 -8.23
N CYS A 182 -11.37 5.20 -8.67
CA CYS A 182 -11.15 5.51 -10.08
C CYS A 182 -11.32 4.27 -10.96
N THR A 183 -10.90 3.10 -10.47
CA THR A 183 -11.12 1.82 -11.15
C THR A 183 -12.60 1.49 -11.29
N LEU A 184 -13.40 1.68 -10.24
CA LEU A 184 -14.84 1.41 -10.27
C LEU A 184 -15.62 2.41 -11.13
N ALA A 185 -15.15 3.66 -11.22
CA ALA A 185 -15.70 4.67 -12.11
C ALA A 185 -15.43 4.35 -13.58
N LEU A 186 -14.22 3.86 -13.91
CA LEU A 186 -13.86 3.47 -15.28
C LEU A 186 -14.47 2.13 -15.71
N ILE A 187 -14.64 1.19 -14.77
CA ILE A 187 -15.25 -0.13 -15.03
C ILE A 187 -16.40 -0.38 -14.04
N PRO A 188 -17.57 0.26 -14.26
CA PRO A 188 -18.77 0.03 -13.46
C PRO A 188 -19.21 -1.45 -13.48
N SER A 189 -19.95 -1.87 -12.45
CA SER A 189 -20.46 -3.25 -12.37
C SER A 189 -21.38 -3.63 -13.54
N VAL A 190 -22.05 -2.64 -14.17
CA VAL A 190 -22.90 -2.83 -15.36
C VAL A 190 -22.09 -3.16 -16.63
N THR A 191 -20.78 -2.86 -16.66
CA THR A 191 -19.91 -3.21 -17.80
C THR A 191 -19.77 -4.73 -17.96
N PHE A 192 -20.04 -5.52 -16.92
CA PHE A 192 -19.95 -6.96 -16.98
C PHE A 192 -21.32 -7.61 -17.14
N SER A 193 -21.44 -8.55 -18.07
CA SER A 193 -22.61 -9.45 -18.13
C SER A 193 -22.82 -10.13 -16.77
N HIS A 194 -24.08 -10.39 -16.43
CA HIS A 194 -24.47 -11.10 -15.20
C HIS A 194 -23.71 -12.42 -15.04
N ASN A 195 -23.43 -13.11 -16.15
CA ASN A 195 -22.74 -14.41 -16.19
C ASN A 195 -21.20 -14.31 -16.10
N SER A 196 -20.64 -13.10 -16.04
CA SER A 196 -19.19 -12.94 -15.98
C SER A 196 -18.62 -13.45 -14.66
N SER A 197 -17.59 -14.30 -14.74
CA SER A 197 -16.92 -14.86 -13.56
C SER A 197 -16.43 -13.78 -12.59
N SER A 198 -16.63 -14.01 -11.28
CA SER A 198 -16.12 -13.14 -10.21
C SER A 198 -14.60 -12.95 -10.29
N ILE A 199 -13.88 -13.97 -10.77
CA ILE A 199 -12.42 -13.94 -10.94
C ILE A 199 -12.05 -12.97 -12.07
N LEU A 200 -12.73 -13.06 -13.21
CA LEU A 200 -12.49 -12.17 -14.36
C LEU A 200 -12.71 -10.70 -13.98
N LYS A 201 -13.82 -10.40 -13.27
CA LYS A 201 -14.11 -9.05 -12.76
C LYS A 201 -12.99 -8.52 -11.86
N LYS A 202 -12.44 -9.37 -10.97
CA LYS A 202 -11.33 -9.01 -10.08
C LYS A 202 -10.03 -8.76 -10.85
N LEU A 203 -9.71 -9.60 -11.83
CA LEU A 203 -8.51 -9.45 -12.65
C LEU A 203 -8.56 -8.18 -13.52
N ILE A 204 -9.69 -7.87 -14.14
CA ILE A 204 -9.84 -6.65 -14.94
C ILE A 204 -9.66 -5.40 -14.07
N ARG A 205 -10.31 -5.36 -12.90
CA ARG A 205 -10.15 -4.27 -11.93
C ARG A 205 -8.71 -4.13 -11.45
N LEU A 206 -8.02 -5.26 -11.21
CA LEU A 206 -6.60 -5.27 -10.83
C LEU A 206 -5.73 -4.61 -11.91
N HIS A 207 -5.89 -5.00 -13.18
CA HIS A 207 -5.10 -4.45 -14.28
C HIS A 207 -5.39 -2.97 -14.49
N VAL A 208 -6.68 -2.57 -14.47
CA VAL A 208 -7.07 -1.16 -14.62
C VAL A 208 -6.49 -0.32 -13.48
N ALA A 209 -6.53 -0.78 -12.23
CA ALA A 209 -5.92 -0.07 -11.11
C ALA A 209 -4.42 0.18 -11.31
N PHE A 210 -3.69 -0.83 -11.79
CA PHE A 210 -2.24 -0.70 -12.09
C PHE A 210 -1.95 0.13 -13.34
N MET A 211 -2.84 0.16 -14.33
CA MET A 211 -2.74 1.08 -15.46
C MET A 211 -2.94 2.54 -15.04
N ILE A 212 -3.96 2.83 -14.22
CA ILE A 212 -4.22 4.20 -13.71
C ILE A 212 -2.98 4.73 -12.99
N ILE A 213 -2.43 3.96 -12.04
CA ILE A 213 -1.23 4.40 -11.31
C ILE A 213 0.00 4.48 -12.22
N GLY A 214 0.09 3.62 -13.25
CA GLY A 214 1.13 3.69 -14.28
C GLY A 214 1.08 4.99 -15.08
N VAL A 215 -0.11 5.46 -15.48
CA VAL A 215 -0.28 6.75 -16.18
C VAL A 215 0.08 7.93 -15.28
N ILE A 216 -0.29 7.88 -14.00
CA ILE A 216 0.08 8.93 -13.03
C ILE A 216 1.61 9.04 -12.93
N HIS A 217 2.32 7.92 -12.83
CA HIS A 217 3.78 7.94 -12.76
C HIS A 217 4.45 8.26 -14.10
N LEU A 218 3.81 7.94 -15.23
CA LEU A 218 4.27 8.39 -16.56
C LEU A 218 4.29 9.93 -16.64
N GLY A 219 3.31 10.61 -16.04
CA GLY A 219 3.31 12.07 -15.92
C GLY A 219 4.47 12.60 -15.08
N GLY A 220 4.78 11.97 -13.95
CA GLY A 220 5.93 12.33 -13.12
C GLY A 220 7.27 12.07 -13.81
N GLU A 221 7.37 10.96 -14.54
CA GLU A 221 8.54 10.64 -15.37
C GLU A 221 8.72 11.65 -16.50
N TYR A 222 7.64 12.05 -17.18
CA TYR A 222 7.65 13.11 -18.19
C TYR A 222 8.22 14.42 -17.65
N MET A 223 7.87 14.81 -16.42
CA MET A 223 8.43 16.02 -15.80
C MET A 223 9.95 15.95 -15.54
N ILE A 224 10.54 14.75 -15.50
CA ILE A 224 11.97 14.54 -15.27
C ILE A 224 12.73 14.50 -16.60
N VAL A 225 12.20 13.79 -17.59
CA VAL A 225 12.92 13.47 -18.84
C VAL A 225 12.43 14.25 -20.06
N ASP A 226 11.39 15.06 -19.89
CA ASP A 226 10.70 15.82 -20.95
C ASP A 226 10.29 14.96 -22.16
N LYS A 227 9.97 13.69 -21.90
CA LYS A 227 9.58 12.71 -22.93
C LYS A 227 8.65 11.66 -22.36
N ILE A 228 7.66 11.27 -23.16
CA ILE A 228 6.77 10.15 -22.81
C ILE A 228 7.49 8.83 -23.10
N ILE A 229 7.77 8.05 -22.05
CA ILE A 229 8.46 6.75 -22.15
C ILE A 229 7.55 5.65 -21.60
N TRP A 230 6.86 4.93 -22.49
CA TRP A 230 5.96 3.84 -22.09
C TRP A 230 6.68 2.65 -21.46
N THR A 231 7.97 2.49 -21.76
CA THR A 231 8.82 1.41 -21.23
C THR A 231 9.37 1.69 -19.83
N GLY A 232 9.09 2.87 -19.27
CA GLY A 232 9.53 3.31 -17.95
C GLY A 232 8.56 2.89 -16.83
N ALA A 233 8.11 3.89 -16.07
CA ALA A 233 7.17 3.69 -14.96
C ALA A 233 5.88 2.97 -15.38
N PHE A 234 5.30 3.28 -16.53
CA PHE A 234 4.06 2.64 -17.00
C PHE A 234 4.23 1.12 -17.15
N LYS A 235 5.31 0.67 -17.78
CA LYS A 235 5.67 -0.75 -17.89
C LYS A 235 5.86 -1.39 -16.52
N PHE A 236 6.59 -0.74 -15.62
CA PHE A 236 6.79 -1.26 -14.26
C PHE A 236 5.46 -1.53 -13.53
N PHE A 237 4.54 -0.55 -13.53
CA PHE A 237 3.27 -0.69 -12.81
C PHE A 237 2.34 -1.73 -13.46
N THR A 238 2.24 -1.77 -14.79
CA THR A 238 1.41 -2.78 -15.47
C THR A 238 1.92 -4.20 -15.24
N LEU A 239 3.24 -4.40 -15.19
CA LEU A 239 3.84 -5.70 -14.83
C LEU A 239 3.42 -6.19 -13.44
N GLN A 240 3.13 -5.31 -12.48
CA GLN A 240 2.70 -5.75 -11.15
C GLN A 240 1.36 -6.51 -11.19
N ALA A 241 0.43 -6.08 -12.06
CA ALA A 241 -0.83 -6.80 -12.25
C ALA A 241 -0.60 -8.19 -12.87
N VAL A 242 0.36 -8.30 -13.80
CA VAL A 242 0.77 -9.58 -14.40
C VAL A 242 1.34 -10.51 -13.33
N ALA A 243 2.26 -10.02 -12.49
CA ALA A 243 2.85 -10.79 -11.39
C ALA A 243 1.79 -11.34 -10.43
N ILE A 244 0.84 -10.49 -10.03
CA ILE A 244 -0.24 -10.88 -9.12
C ILE A 244 -1.18 -11.88 -9.79
N THR A 245 -1.44 -11.73 -11.10
CA THR A 245 -2.24 -12.69 -11.86
C THR A 245 -1.56 -14.05 -11.91
N LEU A 246 -0.25 -14.08 -12.17
CA LEU A 246 0.56 -15.29 -12.12
C LEU A 246 0.52 -15.94 -10.73
N GLU A 247 0.70 -15.17 -9.65
CA GLU A 247 0.58 -15.67 -8.27
C GLU A 247 -0.78 -16.30 -8.00
N ASN A 248 -1.87 -15.68 -8.47
CA ASN A 248 -3.22 -16.20 -8.31
C ASN A 248 -3.42 -17.50 -9.11
N VAL A 249 -2.97 -17.56 -10.36
CA VAL A 249 -3.06 -18.77 -11.20
C VAL A 249 -2.27 -19.90 -10.56
N LEU A 250 -1.02 -19.68 -10.16
CA LEU A 250 -0.21 -20.68 -9.47
C LEU A 250 -0.87 -21.15 -8.17
N SER A 251 -1.45 -20.23 -7.40
CA SER A 251 -2.19 -20.57 -6.16
C SER A 251 -3.45 -21.40 -6.43
N HIS A 252 -4.07 -21.26 -7.60
CA HIS A 252 -5.22 -22.06 -8.04
C HIS A 252 -4.83 -23.42 -8.61
N LEU A 253 -3.62 -23.57 -9.14
CA LEU A 253 -3.07 -24.84 -9.65
C LEU A 253 -2.42 -25.69 -8.54
N TRP A 254 -1.86 -25.04 -7.51
CA TRP A 254 -1.25 -25.68 -6.34
C TRP A 254 -2.15 -26.65 -5.51
N PRO A 255 -3.50 -26.51 -5.45
CA PRO A 255 -4.36 -27.44 -4.73
C PRO A 255 -4.33 -28.88 -5.26
N PHE A 256 -3.78 -29.14 -6.45
CA PHE A 256 -3.69 -30.49 -7.00
C PHE A 256 -2.44 -31.29 -6.57
N SER A 257 -1.39 -30.67 -6.00
CA SER A 257 -0.17 -31.41 -5.59
C SER A 257 0.02 -31.58 -4.09
N SER A 258 -0.69 -30.80 -3.25
CA SER A 258 -0.59 -30.89 -1.80
C SER A 258 -1.72 -31.77 -1.24
N GLY A 259 -1.43 -33.05 -1.08
CA GLY A 259 -2.36 -34.11 -0.69
C GLY A 259 -3.35 -33.73 0.41
N SER A 260 -4.58 -34.19 0.21
CA SER A 260 -5.69 -34.19 1.17
C SER A 260 -5.25 -34.82 2.50
N GLN A 261 -4.80 -34.01 3.46
CA GLN A 261 -4.63 -34.45 4.84
C GLN A 261 -5.95 -34.25 5.58
N LYS A 262 -6.61 -35.38 5.85
CA LYS A 262 -7.87 -35.50 6.60
C LYS A 262 -7.77 -34.75 7.94
N LEU A 263 -8.76 -33.91 8.21
CA LEU A 263 -8.95 -33.27 9.52
C LEU A 263 -9.24 -34.37 10.57
N PRO A 264 -8.61 -34.37 11.77
CA PRO A 264 -8.99 -35.27 12.86
C PRO A 264 -10.42 -34.95 13.33
N LYS A 265 -11.20 -36.00 13.63
CA LYS A 265 -12.58 -35.90 14.13
C LYS A 265 -12.63 -35.10 15.44
N ALA A 266 -13.67 -34.29 15.56
CA ALA A 266 -13.99 -33.36 16.63
C ALA A 266 -13.78 -33.91 18.05
N ILE A 267 -13.22 -33.08 18.94
CA ILE A 267 -13.29 -33.26 20.38
C ILE A 267 -14.73 -32.91 20.82
N LYS A 268 -15.51 -33.94 21.15
CA LYS A 268 -16.70 -33.82 22.00
C LYS A 268 -16.23 -33.71 23.45
N THR A 269 -16.71 -32.69 24.19
CA THR A 269 -16.99 -32.66 25.65
C THR A 269 -17.21 -31.19 26.02
N PHE A 270 -18.15 -30.74 26.87
CA PHE A 270 -18.96 -31.37 27.91
C PHE A 270 -20.12 -30.39 28.24
N HIS A 271 -21.35 -30.87 28.41
CA HIS A 271 -22.46 -30.08 28.98
C HIS A 271 -22.69 -30.56 30.43
N PRO A 272 -22.64 -29.69 31.46
CA PRO A 272 -23.27 -30.00 32.73
C PRO A 272 -24.75 -29.60 32.69
N ASN A 273 -25.58 -30.53 33.13
CA ASN A 273 -27.02 -30.43 33.26
C ASN A 273 -27.38 -29.49 34.44
N GLY A 274 -28.36 -28.60 34.29
CA GLY A 274 -28.82 -27.72 35.37
C GLY A 274 -30.04 -26.90 34.99
N ASN A 275 -31.19 -27.36 35.46
CA ASN A 275 -32.56 -26.91 35.19
C ASN A 275 -32.89 -25.53 35.81
N THR A 276 -33.62 -24.65 35.11
CA THR A 276 -34.89 -24.00 35.51
C THR A 276 -35.15 -22.60 34.91
N ASN A 277 -36.34 -22.48 34.30
CA ASN A 277 -37.27 -21.34 34.23
C ASN A 277 -36.97 -20.11 33.34
N GLY A 278 -37.60 -20.11 32.16
CA GLY A 278 -38.58 -19.09 31.76
C GLY A 278 -38.11 -17.67 31.43
N HIS A 279 -37.86 -17.40 30.13
CA HIS A 279 -38.46 -16.27 29.42
C HIS A 279 -38.19 -16.38 27.90
N SER A 280 -39.24 -16.16 27.12
CA SER A 280 -39.29 -16.08 25.66
C SER A 280 -38.43 -14.93 25.12
N GLY A 281 -37.54 -15.23 24.18
CA GLY A 281 -36.79 -14.22 23.41
C GLY A 281 -36.16 -14.84 22.16
N LEU A 282 -36.39 -14.23 21.00
CA LEU A 282 -36.03 -14.70 19.67
C LEU A 282 -34.62 -15.32 19.57
N THR A 283 -34.56 -16.56 19.10
CA THR A 283 -33.32 -17.23 18.71
C THR A 283 -32.75 -16.58 17.45
N LYS A 284 -31.78 -15.67 17.61
CA LYS A 284 -30.84 -15.33 16.53
C LYS A 284 -30.06 -16.60 16.19
N LYS A 285 -30.42 -17.26 15.08
CA LYS A 285 -29.56 -18.26 14.42
C LYS A 285 -28.23 -17.56 14.10
N ALA A 286 -27.23 -17.78 14.95
CA ALA A 286 -25.86 -17.42 14.64
C ALA A 286 -25.45 -18.22 13.41
N HIS A 287 -25.28 -17.53 12.29
CA HIS A 287 -24.70 -18.11 11.09
C HIS A 287 -23.28 -18.54 11.46
N PRO A 288 -22.92 -19.84 11.38
CA PRO A 288 -21.56 -20.24 11.66
C PRO A 288 -20.68 -19.60 10.58
N SER A 289 -19.90 -18.59 10.99
CA SER A 289 -18.85 -18.03 10.16
C SER A 289 -17.79 -19.11 10.00
N ASN A 290 -17.90 -19.89 8.92
CA ASN A 290 -16.84 -20.77 8.42
C ASN A 290 -15.66 -19.90 7.95
N VAL A 291 -15.01 -19.19 8.88
CA VAL A 291 -13.66 -18.68 8.69
C VAL A 291 -12.78 -19.91 8.80
N ALA A 292 -12.66 -20.64 7.69
CA ALA A 292 -11.59 -21.61 7.55
C ALA A 292 -10.29 -20.83 7.82
N LEU A 293 -9.68 -21.05 8.99
CA LEU A 293 -8.35 -20.55 9.31
C LEU A 293 -7.41 -21.17 8.28
N ARG A 294 -7.22 -20.47 7.15
CA ARG A 294 -6.22 -20.83 6.15
C ARG A 294 -4.90 -20.88 6.91
N ARG A 295 -4.39 -22.10 7.09
CA ARG A 295 -3.13 -22.38 7.78
C ARG A 295 -2.07 -21.48 7.18
N ARG A 296 -1.32 -20.75 8.02
CA ARG A 296 -0.22 -19.91 7.53
C ARG A 296 0.73 -20.81 6.71
N PRO A 297 1.18 -20.37 5.52
CA PRO A 297 2.09 -21.15 4.70
C PRO A 297 3.37 -21.48 5.47
N SER A 298 4.00 -22.62 5.13
CA SER A 298 5.26 -23.04 5.76
C SER A 298 6.35 -21.98 5.59
N LEU A 299 7.33 -21.96 6.50
CA LEU A 299 8.45 -21.04 6.42
C LEU A 299 9.19 -21.18 5.08
N ALA A 300 9.40 -22.42 4.60
CA ALA A 300 10.03 -22.68 3.32
C ALA A 300 9.29 -22.02 2.14
N LEU A 301 7.96 -22.09 2.10
CA LEU A 301 7.17 -21.44 1.05
C LEU A 301 7.27 -19.91 1.13
N ARG A 302 7.37 -19.35 2.34
CA ARG A 302 7.58 -17.91 2.52
C ARG A 302 8.99 -17.49 2.06
N LEU A 303 10.02 -18.29 2.34
CA LEU A 303 11.39 -18.04 1.88
C LEU A 303 11.47 -18.04 0.36
N LEU A 304 10.84 -19.02 -0.30
CA LEU A 304 10.70 -19.04 -1.76
C LEU A 304 9.96 -17.79 -2.26
N GLY A 305 8.88 -17.40 -1.57
CA GLY A 305 8.12 -16.19 -1.86
C GLY A 305 8.93 -14.90 -1.75
N TYR A 306 9.79 -14.75 -0.72
CA TYR A 306 10.69 -13.60 -0.62
C TYR A 306 11.71 -13.56 -1.76
N ALA A 307 12.28 -14.71 -2.14
CA ALA A 307 13.18 -14.79 -3.29
C ALA A 307 12.47 -14.37 -4.58
N TRP A 308 11.25 -14.86 -4.81
CA TRP A 308 10.40 -14.46 -5.92
C TRP A 308 10.16 -12.94 -5.96
N VAL A 309 9.72 -12.35 -4.84
CA VAL A 309 9.46 -10.92 -4.73
C VAL A 309 10.73 -10.10 -4.98
N LEU A 310 11.86 -10.50 -4.40
CA LEU A 310 13.14 -9.83 -4.60
C LEU A 310 13.55 -9.84 -6.07
N LEU A 311 13.57 -11.02 -6.70
CA LEU A 311 13.94 -11.17 -8.12
C LEU A 311 13.00 -10.37 -9.01
N TRP A 312 11.69 -10.41 -8.74
CA TRP A 312 10.69 -9.67 -9.48
C TRP A 312 10.90 -8.16 -9.41
N PHE A 313 11.12 -7.60 -8.22
CA PHE A 313 11.34 -6.16 -8.07
C PHE A 313 12.71 -5.72 -8.59
N VAL A 314 13.78 -6.50 -8.38
CA VAL A 314 15.10 -6.18 -8.96
C VAL A 314 15.03 -6.12 -10.49
N TRP A 315 14.27 -7.02 -11.12
CA TRP A 315 14.08 -7.00 -12.57
C TRP A 315 13.14 -5.87 -13.03
N SER A 316 11.93 -5.79 -12.47
CA SER A 316 10.87 -4.91 -12.95
C SER A 316 11.07 -3.45 -12.57
N ALA A 317 11.60 -3.15 -11.37
CA ALA A 317 11.78 -1.77 -10.91
C ALA A 317 12.91 -1.05 -11.65
N ALA A 318 13.86 -1.78 -12.24
CA ALA A 318 14.88 -1.19 -13.10
C ALA A 318 14.26 -0.39 -14.25
N PHE A 319 13.15 -0.86 -14.85
CA PHE A 319 12.45 -0.12 -15.91
C PHE A 319 11.96 1.26 -15.44
N MET A 320 11.47 1.38 -14.20
CA MET A 320 11.04 2.66 -13.64
C MET A 320 12.22 3.61 -13.35
N ILE A 321 13.41 3.05 -13.10
CA ILE A 321 14.61 3.81 -12.74
C ILE A 321 15.43 4.20 -13.98
N ASP A 322 15.38 3.42 -15.06
CA ASP A 322 16.15 3.63 -16.29
C ASP A 322 15.98 5.05 -16.89
N PRO A 323 14.77 5.65 -16.96
CA PRO A 323 14.61 7.02 -17.43
C PRO A 323 15.33 8.05 -16.55
N MET A 324 15.33 7.84 -15.23
CA MET A 324 16.03 8.71 -14.28
C MET A 324 17.56 8.57 -14.41
N VAL A 325 18.05 7.36 -14.66
CA VAL A 325 19.47 7.13 -14.98
C VAL A 325 19.84 7.83 -16.28
N SER A 326 18.99 7.70 -17.30
CA SER A 326 19.22 8.29 -18.62
C SER A 326 19.22 9.82 -18.59
N SER A 327 18.48 10.45 -17.67
CA SER A 327 18.53 11.91 -17.47
C SER A 327 19.72 12.39 -16.63
N GLY A 328 20.56 11.47 -16.13
CA GLY A 328 21.68 11.81 -15.26
C GLY A 328 21.28 12.15 -13.83
N MET A 329 20.06 11.84 -13.38
CA MET A 329 19.54 12.20 -12.05
C MET A 329 20.43 11.74 -10.89
N PHE A 330 21.12 10.60 -11.06
CA PHE A 330 21.97 10.02 -10.02
C PHE A 330 23.44 10.43 -10.13
N ILE A 331 23.82 11.23 -11.14
CA ILE A 331 25.21 11.65 -11.31
C ILE A 331 25.46 12.86 -10.41
N ASP A 332 26.14 12.63 -9.29
CA ASP A 332 26.63 13.68 -8.41
C ASP A 332 28.10 13.41 -8.02
N PRO A 333 29.06 14.17 -8.58
CA PRO A 333 30.48 14.03 -8.24
C PRO A 333 30.80 14.26 -6.75
N GLN A 334 29.98 15.03 -6.02
CA GLN A 334 30.20 15.30 -4.60
C GLN A 334 29.77 14.13 -3.73
N ALA A 335 28.71 13.40 -4.12
CA ALA A 335 28.18 12.25 -3.39
C ALA A 335 28.77 10.90 -3.84
N ASP A 336 29.48 10.83 -4.97
CA ASP A 336 30.13 9.61 -5.47
C ASP A 336 31.32 9.20 -4.58
N LEU A 337 31.10 8.19 -3.74
CA LEU A 337 32.12 7.66 -2.83
C LEU A 337 33.32 7.08 -3.57
N ARG A 338 33.16 6.55 -4.79
CA ARG A 338 34.24 5.90 -5.56
C ARG A 338 35.34 6.91 -5.92
N ARG A 339 34.95 8.18 -6.13
CA ARG A 339 35.88 9.29 -6.36
C ARG A 339 36.64 9.67 -5.09
N ARG A 340 35.98 9.61 -3.93
CA ARG A 340 36.58 9.95 -2.63
C ARG A 340 37.59 8.92 -2.15
N ILE A 341 37.37 7.64 -2.47
CA ILE A 341 38.24 6.51 -2.07
C ILE A 341 39.33 6.18 -3.11
N GLY A 342 39.48 7.00 -4.17
CA GLY A 342 40.55 6.83 -5.16
C GLY A 342 40.41 5.61 -6.09
N VAL A 343 39.20 5.04 -6.23
CA VAL A 343 38.97 3.86 -7.11
C VAL A 343 38.90 4.25 -8.60
N PHE A 344 38.83 5.54 -8.91
CA PHE A 344 38.99 6.09 -10.26
C PHE A 344 39.99 7.24 -10.23
N GLN A 345 41.28 6.90 -10.33
CA GLN A 345 42.30 7.73 -10.98
C GLN A 345 42.77 7.01 -12.24
#